data_AF-A0A0B7MKC7-F1
#
_entry.id   AF-A0A0B7MKC7-F1
#
_cell.length_a   1.000
_cell.length_b   1.000
_cell.length_c   1.000
_cell.angle_alpha   90.00
_cell.angle_beta   90.00
_cell.angle_gamma   90.00
#
_symmetry.space_group_name_H-M   'P 1'
#
loop_
_entity.id
_entity.type
_entity.pdbx_description
1 polymer ?
#
loop_
_entity_poly.entity_id
_entity_poly.type
_entity_poly.pdbx_seq_one_letter_code
_entity_poly.pdbx_strand_id
1 'polypeptide(L)'
;MIGAVRVLSDRMFRSIIYDLLVLPEFQNKGIGKELLKRCFEHFPNSEWLVQTTEKISSYYEKRGFKVNNDVFLTIPCKLFSHT
;
A
#
# COMPACT_ATOMS: atom_id res chain seq x y z
N MET A 1 2.48 -17.00 -9.32
CA MET A 1 2.66 -16.08 -8.17
C MET A 1 1.31 -15.95 -7.45
N ILE A 2 1.24 -16.11 -6.13
CA ILE A 2 -0.04 -16.08 -5.37
C ILE A 2 -0.32 -14.75 -4.65
N GLY A 3 0.67 -13.86 -4.60
CA GLY A 3 0.56 -12.51 -4.07
C GLY A 3 1.83 -11.72 -4.35
N ALA A 4 1.72 -10.40 -4.35
CA ALA A 4 2.82 -9.48 -4.63
C ALA A 4 2.59 -8.13 -3.94
N VAL A 5 3.68 -7.41 -3.69
CA VAL A 5 3.68 -6.02 -3.26
C VAL A 5 4.66 -5.23 -4.11
N ARG A 6 4.25 -4.06 -4.61
CA ARG A 6 5.10 -3.12 -5.36
C ARG A 6 5.27 -1.84 -4.55
N VAL A 7 6.53 -1.53 -4.25
CA VAL A 7 6.92 -0.37 -3.45
C VAL A 7 7.90 0.50 -4.23
N LEU A 8 7.69 1.81 -4.21
CA LEU A 8 8.69 2.80 -4.59
C LEU A 8 9.23 3.46 -3.32
N SER A 9 10.55 3.55 -3.18
CA SER A 9 11.19 4.15 -2.01
C SER A 9 12.34 5.06 -2.43
N ASP A 10 12.48 6.18 -1.72
CA ASP A 10 13.67 7.05 -1.82
C ASP A 10 14.88 6.51 -1.03
N ARG A 11 14.68 5.41 -0.28
CA ARG A 11 15.67 4.76 0.60
C ARG A 11 16.18 5.63 1.75
N MET A 12 15.54 6.76 2.01
CA MET A 12 15.91 7.68 3.09
C MET A 12 14.79 7.80 4.11
N PHE A 13 13.64 8.36 3.72
CA PHE A 13 12.56 8.67 4.66
C PHE A 13 11.17 8.38 4.12
N ARG A 14 10.99 8.01 2.85
CA ARG A 14 9.64 7.78 2.30
C ARG A 14 9.56 6.56 1.38
N SER A 15 8.52 5.77 1.62
CA SER A 15 8.16 4.59 0.82
C SER A 15 6.67 4.60 0.50
N ILE A 16 6.31 4.31 -0.76
CA ILE A 16 4.93 4.31 -1.25
C ILE A 16 4.58 2.92 -1.78
N ILE A 17 3.49 2.36 -1.28
CA ILE A 17 2.92 1.11 -1.79
C ILE A 17 1.97 1.46 -2.93
N TYR A 18 2.27 0.97 -4.13
CA TYR A 18 1.39 1.12 -5.28
C TYR A 18 0.43 -0.05 -5.43
N ASP A 19 0.93 -1.27 -5.23
CA ASP A 19 0.14 -2.47 -5.39
C ASP A 19 0.39 -3.42 -4.22
N LEU A 20 -0.67 -3.94 -3.65
CA LEU A 20 -0.65 -5.10 -2.75
C LEU A 20 -1.79 -6.01 -3.15
N LEU A 21 -1.47 -7.19 -3.65
CA LEU A 21 -2.45 -8.14 -4.15
C LEU A 21 -2.15 -9.56 -3.66
N VAL A 22 -3.23 -10.30 -3.40
CA VAL A 22 -3.20 -11.73 -3.08
C VAL A 22 -4.35 -12.36 -3.84
N LEU A 23 -4.11 -13.48 -4.52
CA LEU A 23 -5.15 -14.21 -5.25
C LEU A 23 -6.33 -14.52 -4.32
N PRO A 24 -7.59 -14.40 -4.80
CA PRO A 24 -8.79 -14.53 -3.94
C PRO A 24 -8.81 -15.80 -3.07
N GLU A 25 -8.40 -16.94 -3.62
CA GLU A 25 -8.39 -18.26 -2.94
C GLU A 25 -7.37 -18.33 -1.79
N PHE A 26 -6.47 -17.35 -1.72
CA PHE A 26 -5.38 -17.24 -0.75
C PHE A 26 -5.53 -16.02 0.18
N GLN A 27 -6.59 -15.22 0.03
CA GLN A 27 -6.88 -14.10 0.93
C GLN A 27 -7.26 -14.59 2.34
N ASN A 28 -7.19 -13.70 3.34
CA ASN A 28 -7.47 -13.98 4.75
C ASN A 28 -6.57 -15.05 5.43
N LYS A 29 -5.52 -15.52 4.75
CA LYS A 29 -4.51 -16.45 5.29
C LYS A 29 -3.24 -15.77 5.82
N GLY A 30 -3.27 -14.46 6.06
CA GLY A 30 -2.14 -13.69 6.59
C GLY A 30 -1.07 -13.27 5.57
N ILE A 31 -1.15 -13.71 4.32
CA ILE A 31 -0.14 -13.43 3.28
C ILE A 31 0.11 -11.93 3.08
N GLY A 32 -0.94 -11.12 2.89
CA GLY A 32 -0.77 -9.67 2.72
C GLY A 32 -0.18 -8.98 3.95
N LYS A 33 -0.47 -9.50 5.16
CA LYS A 33 0.15 -9.00 6.41
C LYS A 33 1.65 -9.26 6.41
N GLU A 34 2.05 -10.48 6.01
CA GLU A 34 3.45 -10.87 5.94
C GLU A 34 4.21 -10.08 4.87
N LEU A 35 3.60 -9.83 3.71
CA LEU A 35 4.18 -8.97 2.66
C LEU A 35 4.46 -7.56 3.18
N LEU A 36 3.48 -6.93 3.86
CA LEU A 36 3.66 -5.61 4.47
C LEU A 36 4.74 -5.61 5.55
N LYS A 37 4.73 -6.62 6.42
CA LYS A 37 5.72 -6.76 7.50
C LYS A 37 7.15 -6.76 6.93
N ARG A 38 7.41 -7.54 5.89
CA ARG A 38 8.74 -7.59 5.24
C ARG A 38 9.13 -6.26 4.61
N CYS A 39 8.17 -5.54 4.02
CA CYS A 39 8.42 -4.19 3.52
C CYS A 39 8.88 -3.26 4.64
N PHE A 40 8.17 -3.25 5.78
CA PHE A 40 8.51 -2.41 6.93
C PHE A 40 9.86 -2.78 7.54
N GLU A 41 10.17 -4.07 7.65
CA GLU A 41 11.48 -4.54 8.12
C GLU A 41 12.62 -4.13 7.17
N HIS A 42 12.35 -4.02 5.87
CA HIS A 42 13.34 -3.59 4.88
C HIS A 42 13.63 -2.08 4.94
N PHE A 43 12.62 -1.24 5.20
CA PHE A 43 12.78 0.21 5.43
C PHE A 43 12.11 0.65 6.74
N PRO A 44 12.72 0.36 7.91
CA PRO A 44 12.09 0.55 9.21
C PRO A 44 11.89 2.01 9.60
N ASN A 45 12.69 2.91 9.01
CA ASN A 45 12.65 4.35 9.29
C ASN A 45 11.87 5.16 8.22
N SER A 46 11.31 4.49 7.21
CA SER A 46 10.49 5.19 6.22
C SER A 46 9.13 5.56 6.76
N GLU A 47 8.65 6.75 6.41
CA GLU A 47 7.24 7.05 6.31
C GLU A 47 6.63 6.20 5.20
N TRP A 48 5.55 5.48 5.51
CA TRP A 48 4.86 4.60 4.58
C TRP A 48 3.54 5.22 4.12
N LEU A 49 3.38 5.37 2.81
CA LEU A 49 2.16 5.88 2.19
C LEU A 49 1.49 4.79 1.35
N VAL A 50 0.16 4.77 1.37
CA VAL A 50 -0.66 3.94 0.49
C VAL A 50 -1.93 4.70 0.17
N GLN A 51 -2.25 4.83 -1.12
CA GLN A 51 -3.55 5.31 -1.56
C GLN A 51 -4.49 4.12 -1.64
N THR A 52 -5.66 4.22 -1.01
CA THR A 52 -6.64 3.13 -0.94
C THR A 52 -8.05 3.68 -0.90
N THR A 53 -9.05 2.82 -1.11
CA THR A 53 -10.46 3.17 -0.92
C THR A 53 -10.84 3.15 0.56
N GLU A 54 -11.88 3.90 0.92
CA GLU A 54 -12.46 3.90 2.28
C GLU A 54 -12.84 2.49 2.76
N LYS A 55 -13.37 1.66 1.87
CA LYS A 55 -13.73 0.27 2.20
C LYS A 55 -12.52 -0.57 2.64
N ILE A 56 -11.34 -0.28 2.11
CA ILE A 56 -10.11 -1.06 2.34
C ILE A 56 -9.22 -0.40 3.41
N SER A 57 -9.40 0.88 3.74
CA SER A 57 -8.54 1.61 4.70
C SER A 57 -8.35 0.86 6.03
N SER A 58 -9.42 0.29 6.58
CA SER A 58 -9.41 -0.47 7.83
C SER A 58 -8.45 -1.67 7.84
N TYR A 59 -8.14 -2.24 6.66
CA TYR A 59 -7.12 -3.27 6.53
C TYR A 59 -5.74 -2.72 6.90
N TYR A 60 -5.38 -1.55 6.35
CA TYR A 60 -4.10 -0.89 6.56
C TYR A 60 -4.00 -0.24 7.94
N GLU A 61 -5.09 0.35 8.46
CA GLU A 61 -5.11 0.92 9.81
C GLU A 61 -4.74 -0.12 10.88
N LYS A 62 -5.24 -1.35 10.74
CA LYS A 62 -4.85 -2.49 11.60
C LYS A 62 -3.36 -2.87 11.54
N ARG A 63 -2.60 -2.36 10.55
CA ARG A 63 -1.14 -2.51 10.43
C ARG A 63 -0.36 -1.25 10.81
N GLY A 64 -1.02 -0.24 11.40
CA GLY A 64 -0.36 0.96 11.91
C GLY A 64 -0.36 2.16 10.97
N PHE A 65 -0.96 2.05 9.77
CA PHE A 65 -1.26 3.23 8.96
C PHE A 65 -2.31 4.11 9.67
N LYS A 66 -2.28 5.40 9.37
CA LYS A 66 -3.29 6.37 9.82
C LYS A 66 -3.83 7.11 8.61
N VAL A 67 -5.11 7.48 8.64
CA VAL A 67 -5.69 8.35 7.62
C VAL A 67 -4.96 9.70 7.66
N ASN A 68 -4.47 10.13 6.51
CA ASN A 68 -3.89 11.46 6.33
C ASN A 68 -4.97 12.41 5.79
N ASN A 69 -5.14 13.57 6.43
CA ASN A 69 -6.11 14.62 6.05
C ASN A 69 -5.49 15.73 5.19
N ASP A 70 -4.29 15.51 4.63
CA ASP A 70 -3.61 16.44 3.73
C ASP A 70 -4.30 16.58 2.37
N VAL A 71 -3.98 17.65 1.65
CA VAL A 71 -4.47 17.90 0.28
C VAL A 71 -3.58 17.19 -0.74
N PHE A 72 -4.13 16.19 -1.45
CA PHE A 72 -3.47 15.52 -2.57
C PHE A 72 -3.84 16.19 -3.90
N LEU A 73 -2.84 16.73 -4.60
CA LEU A 73 -2.99 17.28 -5.94
C LEU A 73 -2.59 16.25 -6.99
N THR A 74 -3.36 16.14 -8.07
CA THR A 74 -3.11 15.18 -9.15
C THR A 74 -3.18 15.85 -10.51
N ILE A 75 -2.30 15.46 -11.43
CA ILE A 75 -2.47 15.71 -12.86
C ILE A 75 -3.13 14.45 -13.47
N PRO A 76 -4.30 14.56 -14.12
CA PRO A 76 -4.98 13.40 -14.69
C PRO A 76 -4.12 12.68 -15.72
N CYS A 77 -4.05 11.35 -15.61
CA CYS A 77 -3.42 10.50 -16.61
C CYS A 77 -4.40 10.20 -17.74
N LYS A 78 -4.02 10.48 -18.99
CA LYS A 78 -4.83 10.18 -20.18
C LYS A 78 -5.13 8.69 -20.38
N LEU A 79 -4.41 7.80 -19.68
CA LEU A 79 -4.64 6.36 -19.73
C LEU A 79 -5.67 5.86 -18.70
N PHE A 80 -6.08 6.71 -17.75
CA PHE A 80 -7.04 6.38 -16.69
C PHE A 80 -8.43 7.00 -16.92
N SER A 81 -8.68 7.51 -18.13
CA SER A 81 -10.01 7.97 -18.54
C SER A 81 -10.90 6.76 -18.86
N HIS A 82 -12.01 6.66 -18.14
CA HIS A 82 -13.10 5.67 -18.24
C HIS A 82 -12.89 4.39 -17.44
N THR A 83 -13.29 4.42 -16.17
CA THR A 83 -13.96 3.30 -15.51
C THR A 83 -15.08 3.85 -14.65
#